data_AF-A0A2H3BTX1-F1
#
_entry.id   AF-A0A2H3BTX1-F1
#
_cell.length_a   1.000
_cell.length_b   1.000
_cell.length_c   1.000
_cell.angle_alpha   90.00
_cell.angle_beta   90.00
_cell.angle_gamma   90.00
#
_symmetry.space_group_name_H-M   'P 1'
#
loop_
_entity.id
_entity.type
_entity.pdbx_description
1 polymer ?
#
loop_
_entity_poly.entity_id
_entity_poly.type
_entity_poly.pdbx_seq_one_letter_code
_entity_poly.pdbx_strand_id
1 'polypeptide(L)'
;MTRAFLISSGLPKYLWAEAHRHAEWVYNRTPTKAIPSGKTPFEMATGRKPNISGLRPWGCHCWVRVKTPEKLGEHAVEAHFVGIDTEPKGWRIYWPGKRRAALNVMFTLTRKT
;
A
#
# COMPACT_ATOMS: atom_id res chain seq x y z
N MET A 1 1.67 -0.99 14.79
CA MET A 1 2.01 -0.61 13.40
C MET A 1 1.28 0.66 12.95
N THR A 2 -0.05 0.76 13.07
CA THR A 2 -0.84 1.93 12.63
C THR A 2 -0.27 3.30 13.05
N ARG A 3 0.00 3.50 14.34
CA ARG A 3 0.54 4.76 14.86
C ARG A 3 1.93 5.08 14.27
N ALA A 4 2.77 4.06 14.13
CA ALA A 4 4.12 4.21 13.57
C ALA A 4 4.06 4.63 12.10
N PHE A 5 3.18 4.02 11.30
CA PHE A 5 2.98 4.37 9.90
C PHE A 5 2.57 5.84 9.70
N LEU A 6 1.62 6.33 10.51
CA LEU A 6 1.18 7.73 10.46
C LEU A 6 2.31 8.70 10.86
N ILE A 7 3.07 8.37 11.90
CA ILE A 7 4.19 9.21 12.34
C ILE A 7 5.31 9.23 11.29
N SER A 8 5.66 8.08 10.72
CA SER A 8 6.81 7.96 9.80
C SER A 8 6.55 8.60 8.44
N SER A 9 5.32 8.56 7.94
CA SER A 9 5.00 9.13 6.62
C SER A 9 4.58 10.59 6.66
N GLY A 10 4.21 11.13 7.83
CA GLY A 10 3.66 12.47 7.96
C GLY A 10 2.26 12.64 7.31
N LEU A 11 1.61 11.55 6.91
CA LEU A 11 0.29 11.60 6.28
C LEU A 11 -0.82 12.00 7.27
N PRO A 12 -1.94 12.57 6.78
CA PRO A 12 -3.03 13.02 7.63
C PRO A 12 -3.61 11.93 8.54
N LYS A 13 -3.91 12.30 9.79
CA LYS A 13 -4.47 11.37 10.81
C LYS A 13 -5.79 10.72 10.41
N TYR A 14 -6.59 11.34 9.54
CA TYR A 14 -7.84 10.74 9.07
C TYR A 14 -7.63 9.47 8.22
N LEU A 15 -6.41 9.22 7.74
CA LEU A 15 -6.03 7.99 7.03
C LEU A 15 -5.73 6.81 7.99
N TRP A 16 -6.02 6.95 9.29
CA TRP A 16 -5.74 5.91 10.28
C TRP A 16 -6.38 4.56 9.93
N ALA A 17 -7.57 4.55 9.31
CA ALA A 17 -8.25 3.32 8.91
C ALA A 17 -7.47 2.58 7.81
N GLU A 18 -6.88 3.31 6.85
CA GLU A 18 -6.02 2.72 5.81
C GLU A 18 -4.69 2.22 6.41
N ALA A 19 -4.09 2.99 7.32
CA ALA A 19 -2.91 2.56 8.06
C ALA A 19 -3.19 1.29 8.90
N HIS A 20 -4.37 1.17 9.50
CA HIS A 20 -4.78 0.02 10.27
C HIS A 20 -4.98 -1.21 9.40
N ARG A 21 -5.74 -1.09 8.30
CA ARG A 21 -5.91 -2.16 7.31
C ARG A 21 -4.57 -2.67 6.77
N HIS A 22 -3.65 -1.76 6.45
CA HIS A 22 -2.32 -2.16 5.99
C HIS A 22 -1.52 -2.88 7.08
N ALA A 23 -1.61 -2.42 8.33
CA ALA A 23 -0.99 -3.08 9.47
C ALA A 23 -1.51 -4.52 9.65
N GLU A 24 -2.82 -4.74 9.58
CA GLU A 24 -3.41 -6.09 9.64
C GLU A 24 -2.92 -6.96 8.49
N TRP A 25 -2.87 -6.40 7.27
CA TRP A 25 -2.39 -7.13 6.09
C TRP A 25 -0.94 -7.61 6.26
N VAL A 26 -0.06 -6.74 6.78
CA VAL A 26 1.34 -7.05 7.07
C VAL A 26 1.45 -8.05 8.21
N TYR A 27 0.68 -7.87 9.29
CA TYR A 27 0.66 -8.76 10.43
C TYR A 27 0.34 -10.20 10.01
N ASN A 28 -0.72 -10.37 9.21
CA ASN A 28 -1.17 -11.69 8.75
C ASN A 28 -0.14 -12.39 7.84
N ARG A 29 0.80 -11.64 7.26
CA ARG A 29 1.83 -12.16 6.33
C ARG A 29 3.24 -12.13 6.92
N THR A 30 3.35 -11.83 8.21
CA THR A 30 4.62 -11.85 8.94
C THR A 30 4.63 -13.06 9.86
N PRO A 31 5.72 -13.86 9.88
CA PRO A 31 5.87 -14.94 10.84
C PRO A 31 5.79 -14.41 12.28
N THR A 32 5.10 -15.14 13.16
CA THR A 32 4.97 -14.76 14.56
C THR A 32 5.44 -15.89 15.47
N LYS A 33 6.04 -15.53 16.61
CA LYS A 33 6.48 -16.50 17.64
C LYS A 33 5.32 -17.33 18.19
N ALA A 34 4.08 -16.82 18.10
CA ALA A 34 2.89 -17.55 18.50
C ALA A 34 2.60 -18.79 17.64
N ILE A 35 3.22 -18.90 16.44
CA ILE A 35 3.10 -20.06 15.56
C ILE A 35 4.47 -20.76 15.53
N PRO A 36 4.66 -21.86 16.30
CA PRO A 36 5.96 -22.51 16.45
C PRO A 36 6.58 -23.03 15.15
N SER A 37 5.75 -23.30 14.14
CA SER A 37 6.20 -23.78 12.82
C SER A 37 6.86 -22.69 11.95
N GLY A 38 6.92 -21.44 12.42
CA GLY A 38 7.44 -20.31 11.65
C GLY A 38 6.54 -19.87 10.49
N LYS A 39 5.33 -20.45 10.39
CA LYS A 39 4.33 -20.08 9.39
C LYS A 39 3.68 -18.75 9.74
N THR A 40 3.25 -18.04 8.71
CA THR A 40 2.43 -16.83 8.83
C THR A 40 0.98 -17.19 9.17
N PRO A 41 0.22 -16.31 9.86
CA PRO A 41 -1.21 -16.50 10.05
C PRO A 41 -1.97 -16.76 8.73
N PHE A 42 -1.56 -16.10 7.65
CA PHE A 42 -2.11 -16.30 6.31
C PHE A 42 -1.86 -17.72 5.78
N GLU A 43 -0.66 -18.27 5.96
CA GLU A 43 -0.36 -19.65 5.59
C GLU A 43 -1.17 -20.65 6.41
N MET A 44 -1.36 -20.39 7.70
CA MET A 44 -2.18 -21.24 8.56
C MET A 44 -3.65 -21.24 8.14
N ALA A 45 -4.18 -20.08 7.74
CA ALA A 45 -5.58 -19.95 7.33
C ALA A 45 -5.87 -20.45 5.90
N THR A 46 -4.92 -20.30 4.98
CA THR A 46 -5.16 -20.55 3.54
C THR A 46 -4.39 -21.74 2.98
N GLY A 47 -3.41 -22.28 3.71
CA GLY A 47 -2.48 -23.30 3.23
C GLY A 47 -1.50 -22.82 2.16
N ARG A 48 -1.51 -21.53 1.79
CA ARG A 48 -0.68 -20.96 0.71
C ARG A 48 0.32 -19.95 1.26
N LYS A 49 1.53 -19.92 0.68
CA LYS A 49 2.52 -18.89 1.00
C LYS A 49 2.02 -17.50 0.58
N PRO A 50 2.18 -16.45 1.40
CA PRO A 50 1.74 -15.12 1.02
C PRO A 50 2.66 -14.56 -0.09
N ASN A 51 2.06 -13.99 -1.13
CA ASN A 51 2.79 -13.19 -2.10
C ASN A 51 2.95 -11.76 -1.56
N ILE A 52 4.19 -11.35 -1.29
CA ILE A 52 4.55 -10.03 -0.75
C ILE A 52 5.30 -9.14 -1.75
N SER A 53 5.44 -9.56 -3.01
CA SER A 53 6.21 -8.81 -4.03
C SER A 53 5.70 -7.38 -4.27
N GLY A 54 4.40 -7.16 -4.05
CA GLY A 54 3.75 -5.86 -4.15
C GLY A 54 3.86 -4.97 -2.90
N LEU A 55 4.44 -5.45 -1.80
CA LEU A 55 4.55 -4.69 -0.55
C LEU A 55 5.49 -3.49 -0.71
N ARG A 56 5.07 -2.34 -0.18
CA ARG A 56 5.84 -1.09 -0.14
C ARG A 56 5.72 -0.44 1.24
N PRO A 57 6.66 0.43 1.64
CA PRO A 57 6.53 1.19 2.87
C PRO A 57 5.24 2.02 2.86
N TRP A 58 4.47 1.96 3.94
CA TRP A 58 3.25 2.74 4.06
C TRP A 58 3.56 4.24 3.99
N GLY A 59 2.80 4.95 3.16
CA GLY A 59 2.98 6.36 2.88
C GLY A 59 4.16 6.69 1.97
N CYS A 60 4.74 5.71 1.26
CA CYS A 60 5.78 6.02 0.28
C CYS A 60 5.22 6.86 -0.88
N HIS A 61 6.00 7.84 -1.33
CA HIS A 61 5.68 8.65 -2.50
C HIS A 61 5.59 7.78 -3.75
N CYS A 62 4.58 8.03 -4.58
CA CYS A 62 4.35 7.32 -5.84
C CYS A 62 3.64 8.22 -6.84
N TRP A 63 3.66 7.81 -8.10
CA TRP A 63 2.96 8.49 -9.19
C TRP A 63 1.82 7.62 -9.69
N VAL A 64 0.65 8.20 -9.89
CA VAL A 64 -0.51 7.52 -10.46
C VAL A 64 -0.67 7.95 -11.89
N ARG A 65 -0.65 6.98 -12.81
CA ARG A 65 -0.93 7.26 -14.23
C ARG A 65 -2.40 7.62 -14.41
N VAL A 66 -2.67 8.82 -14.91
CA VAL A 66 -4.02 9.28 -15.26
C VAL A 66 -4.17 9.19 -16.77
N LYS A 67 -5.29 8.63 -17.24
CA LYS A 67 -5.61 8.62 -18.67
C LYS A 67 -6.12 10.00 -19.07
N THR A 68 -5.33 10.74 -19.85
CA THR A 68 -5.77 11.97 -20.50
C THR A 68 -5.88 11.73 -22.01
N PRO A 69 -6.83 12.40 -22.71
CA PRO A 69 -7.00 12.25 -24.16
C PRO A 69 -5.86 12.88 -24.98
N GLU A 70 -5.06 13.77 -24.38
CA GLU A 70 -3.96 14.44 -25.04
C GLU A 70 -2.68 13.61 -25.03
N LYS A 71 -2.01 13.50 -26.18
CA LYS A 71 -0.79 12.67 -26.34
C LYS A 71 0.38 13.15 -25.47
N LEU A 72 0.49 14.45 -25.21
CA LEU A 72 1.59 15.10 -24.47
C LEU A 72 1.17 15.75 -23.14
N GLY A 73 -0.06 15.50 -22.67
CA GLY A 73 -0.54 16.07 -21.40
C GLY A 73 0.17 15.47 -20.17
N GLU A 74 -0.06 16.06 -18.99
CA GLU A 74 0.39 15.46 -17.74
C GLU A 74 -0.32 14.11 -17.51
N HIS A 75 0.44 13.02 -17.61
CA HIS A 75 -0.07 11.66 -17.50
C HIS A 75 0.09 11.06 -16.10
N ALA A 76 0.60 11.82 -15.13
CA ALA A 76 0.95 11.30 -13.81
C ALA A 76 0.61 12.29 -12.70
N VAL A 77 0.12 11.79 -11.58
CA VAL A 77 -0.18 12.60 -10.40
C VAL A 77 0.53 12.07 -9.17
N GLU A 78 1.10 12.96 -8.38
CA GLU A 78 1.71 12.65 -7.08
C GLU A 78 0.69 12.10 -6.10
N ALA A 79 1.08 11.02 -5.44
CA ALA A 79 0.25 10.31 -4.49
C ALA A 79 1.09 9.50 -3.50
N HIS A 80 0.42 8.86 -2.56
CA HIS A 80 1.07 8.06 -1.52
C HIS A 80 0.46 6.66 -1.44
N PHE A 81 1.31 5.64 -1.34
CA PHE A 81 0.86 4.28 -1.09
C PHE A 81 0.24 4.16 0.30
N VAL A 82 -0.97 3.62 0.40
CA VAL A 82 -1.66 3.42 1.68
C VAL A 82 -2.12 1.99 1.93
N GLY A 83 -1.92 1.07 0.99
CA GLY A 83 -2.18 -0.35 1.23
C GLY A 83 -2.23 -1.21 -0.03
N ILE A 84 -2.37 -2.52 0.18
CA ILE A 84 -2.67 -3.49 -0.88
C ILE A 84 -4.18 -3.64 -0.98
N ASP A 85 -4.71 -3.70 -2.20
CA ASP A 85 -6.13 -3.96 -2.41
C ASP A 85 -6.43 -5.48 -2.43
N THR A 86 -7.69 -5.83 -2.24
CA THR A 86 -8.22 -7.18 -2.42
C THR A 86 -8.29 -7.59 -3.90
N GLU A 87 -8.34 -6.62 -4.82
CA GLU A 87 -8.29 -6.90 -6.25
C GLU A 87 -6.91 -7.46 -6.69
N PRO A 88 -6.87 -8.36 -7.70
CA PRO A 88 -5.62 -8.87 -8.23
C PRO A 88 -4.69 -7.74 -8.67
N LYS A 89 -3.51 -7.64 -8.06
CA LYS A 89 -2.48 -6.60 -8.34
C LYS A 89 -2.93 -5.16 -8.03
N GLY A 90 -3.95 -4.97 -7.20
CA GLY A 90 -4.42 -3.66 -6.79
C GLY A 90 -3.56 -3.03 -5.67
N TRP A 91 -3.28 -1.73 -5.81
CA TRP A 91 -2.72 -0.90 -4.75
C TRP A 91 -3.73 0.16 -4.34
N ARG A 92 -3.82 0.43 -3.04
CA ARG A 92 -4.62 1.51 -2.46
C ARG A 92 -3.73 2.74 -2.35
N ILE A 93 -4.15 3.81 -2.99
CA ILE A 93 -3.39 5.06 -3.09
C ILE A 93 -4.18 6.23 -2.50
N TYR A 94 -3.49 7.05 -1.72
CA TYR A 94 -3.96 8.34 -1.23
C TYR A 94 -3.47 9.47 -2.14
N TRP A 95 -4.41 10.21 -2.71
CA TRP A 95 -4.15 11.39 -3.53
C TRP A 95 -4.63 12.65 -2.78
N PRO A 96 -3.73 13.55 -2.33
CA PRO A 96 -4.09 14.73 -1.55
C PRO A 96 -4.99 15.77 -2.26
N GLY A 97 -5.25 15.61 -3.57
CA GLY A 97 -6.12 16.49 -4.37
C GLY A 97 -7.46 15.87 -4.83
N LYS A 98 -7.69 14.57 -4.62
CA LYS A 98 -8.98 13.92 -4.91
C LYS A 98 -9.39 13.03 -3.74
N ARG A 99 -10.61 13.22 -3.22
CA ARG A 99 -11.22 12.41 -2.14
C ARG A 99 -11.49 10.93 -2.52
N ARG A 100 -10.96 10.41 -3.63
CA ARG A 100 -11.21 9.02 -4.08
C ARG A 100 -9.89 8.28 -4.29
N ALA A 101 -9.80 7.09 -3.70
CA ALA A 101 -8.73 6.13 -3.95
C ALA A 101 -8.81 5.67 -5.41
N ALA A 102 -7.72 5.81 -6.16
CA ALA A 102 -7.66 5.39 -7.56
C ALA A 102 -7.15 3.94 -7.68
N LEU A 103 -7.82 3.14 -8.51
CA LEU A 103 -7.39 1.81 -8.96
C LEU A 103 -6.63 1.96 -10.30
N ASN A 104 -5.56 1.17 -10.47
CA ASN A 104 -4.55 1.19 -11.56
C ASN A 104 -3.43 2.23 -11.42
N VAL A 105 -2.39 1.88 -10.68
CA VAL A 105 -1.25 2.76 -10.38
C VAL A 105 0.03 2.14 -10.91
N MET A 106 0.73 2.85 -11.81
CA MET A 106 2.08 2.48 -12.22
C MET A 106 3.08 3.16 -11.29
N PHE A 107 3.77 2.39 -10.45
CA PHE A 107 4.79 2.94 -9.56
C PHE A 107 6.04 3.35 -10.35
N THR A 108 6.41 4.63 -10.27
CA THR A 108 7.79 5.08 -10.47
C THR A 108 8.37 5.48 -9.12
N LEU A 109 9.32 4.68 -8.62
CA LEU A 109 10.10 5.01 -7.42
C LEU A 109 11.11 6.10 -7.80
N THR A 110 10.93 7.31 -7.29
CA THR A 110 12.01 8.30 -7.27
C THR A 110 12.93 7.93 -6.11
N ARG A 111 14.08 7.33 -6.42
CA ARG A 111 15.15 7.06 -5.46
C ARG A 111 15.66 8.42 -4.98
N LYS A 112 15.34 8.82 -3.75
CA LYS A 112 16.01 9.98 -3.13
C LYS A 112 17.48 9.61 -2.96
N THR A 113 18.34 10.31 -3.70
CA THR A 113 19.79 10.37 -3.52
C THR A 113 20.15 10.93 -2.15
#